data_AF-A0A8S3PYC5-F1
#
_entry.id   AF-A0A8S3PYC5-F1
#
_cell.length_a   1.000
_cell.length_b   1.000
_cell.length_c   1.000
_cell.angle_alpha   90.00
_cell.angle_beta   90.00
_cell.angle_gamma   90.00
#
_symmetry.space_group_name_H-M   'P 1'
#
loop_
_entity.id
_entity.type
_entity.pdbx_description
1 polymer ?
#
loop_
_entity_poly.entity_id
_entity_poly.type
_entity_poly.pdbx_seq_one_letter_code
_entity_poly.pdbx_strand_id
1 'polypeptide(L)'
;MTTKILQKLRPLDFPECSKQAINYLVSCFSSDDHGSLPGLSGAPENLAQDVARDYILFTSQNQRGHRRLNAIQELHMLEMLSTAIDEISQGSRYKLFNVIFGGKHEPVKTSLLTKLVSLALSVRCGAVLDCAALWMQEQGCHSDGVCKLAHSLVEEYCMLYPSVSEAFHGLPKVSPLFTCNFISAAVTIFYFNDNHNIPPLGLLDAITDWISSDSCLCFESVRLVRIQSSFSCPVFGLFRWCILGHLVTACNHDKKIDMETSTKTFALLSKLHLCILQNLQAYKSMELNQILFHLQDFISIATAVRQCCQNWKISEDNFYMLIERIGQVLQVAIVTESLKIDQVTGTEGLKELCSILPPNRLLKIIYNHHSQRGNQHFQPMDTS
;
A
#
# COMPACT_ATOMS: atom_id res chain seq x y z
N MET A 1 39.87 -9.96 -3.50
CA MET A 1 38.80 -10.97 -3.29
C MET A 1 37.74 -10.95 -4.38
N THR A 2 37.48 -9.78 -4.97
CA THR A 2 36.45 -9.44 -5.95
C THR A 2 36.35 -10.37 -7.17
N THR A 3 37.48 -10.77 -7.77
CA THR A 3 37.53 -11.69 -8.92
C THR A 3 37.38 -13.17 -8.56
N LYS A 4 37.60 -13.55 -7.29
CA LYS A 4 37.63 -14.95 -6.87
C LYS A 4 36.24 -15.57 -6.78
N ILE A 5 35.21 -14.81 -6.38
CA ILE A 5 33.86 -15.35 -6.25
C ILE A 5 33.24 -15.63 -7.62
N LEU A 6 33.32 -14.69 -8.56
CA LEU A 6 32.81 -14.89 -9.92
C LEU A 6 33.53 -16.04 -10.64
N GLN A 7 34.84 -16.20 -10.42
CA GLN A 7 35.60 -17.35 -10.94
C GLN A 7 35.17 -18.69 -10.32
N LYS A 8 34.74 -18.70 -9.06
CA LYS A 8 34.22 -19.91 -8.38
C LYS A 8 32.80 -20.26 -8.82
N LEU A 9 31.95 -19.27 -9.09
CA LEU A 9 30.55 -19.46 -9.47
C LEU A 9 30.39 -19.85 -10.94
N ARG A 10 31.22 -19.30 -11.83
CA ARG A 10 31.16 -19.54 -13.28
C ARG A 10 31.15 -21.02 -13.73
N PRO A 11 31.94 -21.95 -13.14
CA PRO A 11 31.90 -23.36 -13.55
C PRO A 11 30.73 -24.16 -12.98
N LEU A 12 29.91 -23.58 -12.09
CA LEU A 12 28.84 -24.29 -11.40
C LEU A 12 27.53 -24.17 -12.18
N ASP A 13 26.79 -25.29 -12.24
CA ASP A 13 25.43 -25.32 -12.74
C ASP A 13 24.41 -25.03 -11.62
N PHE A 14 23.19 -24.68 -12.02
CA PHE A 14 22.07 -24.59 -11.09
C PHE A 14 21.76 -25.98 -10.51
N PRO A 15 21.52 -26.14 -9.19
CA PRO A 15 21.29 -25.09 -8.18
C PRO A 15 22.54 -24.61 -7.43
N GLU A 16 23.67 -25.29 -7.58
CA GLU A 16 24.87 -25.04 -6.76
C GLU A 16 25.46 -23.64 -6.97
N CYS A 17 25.39 -23.10 -8.19
CA CYS A 17 25.82 -21.73 -8.45
C CYS A 17 25.00 -20.69 -7.67
N SER A 18 23.67 -20.82 -7.67
CA SER A 18 22.77 -19.92 -6.92
C SER A 18 22.91 -20.11 -5.43
N LYS A 19 23.04 -21.35 -4.95
CA LYS A 19 23.26 -21.65 -3.53
C LYS A 19 24.54 -20.98 -3.00
N GLN A 20 25.65 -21.11 -3.72
CA GLN A 20 26.90 -20.45 -3.34
C GLN A 20 26.82 -18.92 -3.47
N ALA A 21 26.10 -18.41 -4.47
CA ALA A 21 25.86 -16.98 -4.61
C ALA A 21 25.06 -16.41 -3.43
N ILE A 22 23.98 -17.08 -3.02
CA ILE A 22 23.17 -16.69 -1.85
C ILE A 22 24.01 -16.72 -0.57
N ASN A 23 24.78 -17.79 -0.33
CA ASN A 23 25.66 -17.88 0.83
C ASN A 23 26.71 -16.75 0.86
N TYR A 24 27.24 -16.38 -0.31
CA TYR A 24 28.12 -15.23 -0.43
C TYR A 24 27.40 -13.93 -0.04
N LEU A 25 26.21 -13.66 -0.58
CA LEU A 25 25.43 -12.48 -0.23
C LEU A 25 25.09 -12.44 1.27
N VAL A 26 24.67 -13.56 1.86
CA VAL A 26 24.43 -13.68 3.31
C VAL A 26 25.70 -13.31 4.09
N SER A 27 26.87 -13.80 3.67
CA SER A 27 28.13 -13.46 4.34
C SER A 27 28.49 -11.97 4.26
N CYS A 28 28.12 -11.29 3.17
CA CYS A 28 28.33 -9.85 3.00
C CYS A 28 27.54 -9.01 4.01
N PHE A 29 26.35 -9.47 4.41
CA PHE A 29 25.45 -8.71 5.28
C PHE A 29 25.41 -9.24 6.72
N SER A 30 25.96 -10.42 7.00
CA SER A 30 25.99 -10.99 8.36
C SER A 30 27.11 -10.44 9.25
N SER A 31 28.07 -9.70 8.67
CA SER A 31 29.16 -9.10 9.44
C SER A 31 28.72 -7.74 9.97
N ASP A 32 28.53 -7.62 11.29
CA ASP A 32 28.22 -6.37 12.01
C ASP A 32 29.38 -5.34 12.01
N ASP A 33 30.24 -5.36 10.99
CA ASP A 33 31.38 -4.47 10.95
C ASP A 33 30.90 -3.04 10.64
N HIS A 34 30.82 -2.21 11.68
CA HIS A 34 30.64 -0.76 11.64
C HIS A 34 31.76 -0.01 10.88
N GLY A 35 32.50 -0.69 10.02
CA GLY A 35 33.69 -0.20 9.32
C GLY A 35 33.39 0.34 7.92
N SER A 36 32.51 1.34 7.81
CA SER A 36 32.58 2.25 6.65
C SER A 36 33.85 3.10 6.77
N LEU A 37 34.98 2.59 6.28
CA LEU A 37 36.12 3.45 5.96
C LEU A 37 35.66 4.46 4.88
N PRO A 38 35.74 5.79 5.12
CA PRO A 38 35.30 6.78 4.15
C PRO A 38 36.19 6.69 2.90
N GLY A 39 35.60 6.28 1.76
CA GLY A 39 36.29 6.30 0.46
C GLY A 39 36.29 4.99 -0.36
N LEU A 40 35.78 3.87 0.15
CA LEU A 40 35.76 2.56 -0.55
C LEU A 40 34.36 1.94 -0.72
N SER A 41 33.30 2.67 -0.34
CA SER A 41 31.94 2.16 -0.11
C SER A 41 31.17 1.63 -1.33
N GLY A 42 31.73 1.61 -2.54
CA GLY A 42 31.02 1.16 -3.75
C GLY A 42 31.42 -0.24 -4.26
N ALA A 43 32.66 -0.68 -4.03
CA ALA A 43 33.17 -1.90 -4.67
C ALA A 43 32.52 -3.22 -4.22
N PRO A 44 32.29 -3.49 -2.91
CA PRO A 44 31.66 -4.72 -2.47
C PRO A 44 30.15 -4.75 -2.76
N GLU A 45 29.47 -3.60 -2.71
CA GLU A 45 28.05 -3.48 -3.01
C GLU A 45 27.76 -3.68 -4.50
N ASN A 46 28.59 -3.10 -5.37
CA ASN A 46 28.50 -3.33 -6.83
C ASN A 46 28.72 -4.80 -7.18
N LEU A 47 29.66 -5.49 -6.50
CA LEU A 47 29.87 -6.92 -6.73
C LEU A 47 28.69 -7.77 -6.23
N ALA A 48 28.11 -7.44 -5.08
CA ALA A 48 26.93 -8.14 -4.57
C ALA A 48 25.74 -8.00 -5.54
N GLN A 49 25.55 -6.81 -6.13
CA GLN A 49 24.57 -6.57 -7.18
C GLN A 49 24.87 -7.38 -8.44
N ASP A 50 26.13 -7.45 -8.89
CA ASP A 50 26.51 -8.29 -10.04
C ASP A 50 26.27 -9.78 -9.77
N VAL A 51 26.58 -10.26 -8.56
CA VAL A 51 26.32 -11.66 -8.16
C VAL A 51 24.82 -11.96 -8.16
N ALA A 52 24.00 -11.08 -7.59
CA ALA A 52 22.54 -11.22 -7.63
C ALA A 52 22.01 -11.20 -9.07
N ARG A 53 22.49 -10.27 -9.90
CA ARG A 53 22.07 -10.17 -11.31
C ARG A 53 22.39 -11.43 -12.11
N ASP A 54 23.59 -11.97 -11.93
CA ASP A 54 24.11 -13.06 -12.76
C ASP A 54 23.63 -14.44 -12.30
N TYR A 55 23.52 -14.69 -10.98
CA TYR A 55 23.29 -16.03 -10.41
C TYR A 55 21.97 -16.19 -9.64
N ILE A 56 21.22 -15.10 -9.44
CA ILE A 56 19.87 -15.12 -8.84
C ILE A 56 18.82 -14.73 -9.88
N LEU A 57 19.04 -13.61 -10.57
CA LEU A 57 18.11 -13.08 -11.57
C LEU A 57 18.37 -13.63 -12.98
N PHE A 58 19.56 -14.16 -13.24
CA PHE A 58 19.99 -14.71 -14.54
C PHE A 58 19.79 -13.74 -15.72
N THR A 59 20.02 -12.44 -15.52
CA THR A 59 19.80 -11.40 -16.56
C THR A 59 21.07 -10.96 -17.31
N SER A 60 22.24 -11.50 -16.97
CA SER A 60 23.52 -11.14 -17.59
C SER A 60 23.68 -11.67 -19.00
N GLN A 61 23.90 -10.78 -19.97
CA GLN A 61 24.15 -11.15 -21.38
C GLN A 61 25.52 -11.80 -21.61
N ASN A 62 26.48 -11.60 -20.68
CA ASN A 62 27.88 -12.01 -20.85
C ASN A 62 28.15 -13.46 -20.46
N GLN A 63 27.14 -14.22 -20.05
CA GLN A 63 27.29 -15.60 -19.63
C GLN A 63 26.67 -16.54 -20.67
N ARG A 64 27.54 -17.26 -21.38
CA ARG A 64 27.15 -18.29 -22.35
C ARG A 64 26.29 -19.35 -21.65
N GLY A 65 24.98 -19.34 -21.87
CA GLY A 65 24.14 -20.51 -21.63
C GLY A 65 23.38 -20.58 -20.31
N HIS A 66 23.22 -19.49 -19.55
CA HIS A 66 22.19 -19.47 -18.50
C HIS A 66 20.80 -19.50 -19.13
N ARG A 67 20.29 -20.73 -19.31
CA ARG A 67 18.92 -21.03 -19.72
C ARG A 67 17.99 -20.45 -18.67
N ARG A 68 16.87 -19.85 -19.11
CA ARG A 68 15.75 -19.55 -18.21
C ARG A 68 15.48 -20.80 -17.36
N LEU A 69 15.41 -20.61 -16.04
CA LEU A 69 15.05 -21.68 -15.13
C LEU A 69 13.71 -22.27 -15.56
N ASN A 70 13.59 -23.60 -15.56
CA ASN A 70 12.28 -24.24 -15.70
C ASN A 70 11.47 -24.07 -14.39
N ALA A 71 10.20 -24.44 -14.40
CA ALA A 71 9.32 -24.22 -13.25
C ALA A 71 9.82 -24.89 -11.95
N ILE A 72 10.41 -26.09 -12.03
CA ILE A 72 10.95 -26.80 -10.85
C ILE A 72 12.19 -26.09 -10.32
N GLN A 73 13.07 -25.66 -11.22
CA GLN A 73 14.27 -24.89 -10.86
C GLN A 73 13.91 -23.53 -10.27
N GLU A 74 12.89 -22.87 -10.81
CA GLU A 74 12.40 -21.61 -10.27
C GLU A 74 11.81 -21.78 -8.88
N LEU A 75 11.02 -22.84 -8.63
CA LEU A 75 10.53 -23.15 -7.29
C LEU A 75 11.68 -23.39 -6.29
N HIS A 76 12.68 -24.19 -6.66
CA HIS A 76 13.86 -24.41 -5.83
C HIS A 76 14.63 -23.10 -5.57
N MET A 77 14.69 -22.20 -6.55
CA MET A 77 15.28 -20.87 -6.36
C MET A 77 14.51 -20.04 -5.32
N LEU A 78 13.18 -20.04 -5.39
CA LEU A 78 12.32 -19.34 -4.43
C LEU A 78 12.46 -19.90 -3.01
N GLU A 79 12.53 -21.23 -2.87
CA GLU A 79 12.78 -21.90 -1.59
C GLU A 79 14.12 -21.48 -0.99
N MET A 80 15.21 -21.53 -1.78
CA MET A 80 16.54 -21.11 -1.33
C MET A 80 16.56 -19.65 -0.87
N LEU A 81 15.89 -18.75 -1.60
CA LEU A 81 15.78 -17.34 -1.20
C LEU A 81 14.97 -17.16 0.07
N SER A 82 13.82 -17.84 0.17
CA SER A 82 12.95 -17.78 1.34
C SER A 82 13.67 -18.25 2.60
N THR A 83 14.37 -19.40 2.53
CA THR A 83 15.17 -19.92 3.65
C THR A 83 16.28 -18.96 4.04
N ALA A 84 17.03 -18.43 3.07
CA ALA A 84 18.13 -17.51 3.36
C ALA A 84 17.67 -16.21 4.03
N ILE A 85 16.51 -15.68 3.64
CA ILE A 85 15.92 -14.47 4.25
C ILE A 85 15.37 -14.76 5.64
N ASP A 86 14.80 -15.95 5.88
CA ASP A 86 14.27 -16.33 7.18
C ASP A 86 15.38 -16.56 8.22
N GLU A 87 16.48 -17.22 7.81
CA GLU A 87 17.60 -17.59 8.68
C GLU A 87 18.56 -16.42 8.99
N ILE A 88 18.70 -15.42 8.10
CA ILE A 88 19.59 -14.28 8.36
C ILE A 88 19.05 -13.37 9.48
N SER A 89 19.97 -12.70 10.19
CA SER A 89 19.63 -11.80 11.31
C SER A 89 18.69 -10.66 10.89
N GLN A 90 17.76 -10.29 11.77
CA GLN A 90 16.72 -9.29 11.49
C GLN A 90 17.27 -7.97 10.93
N GLY A 91 18.40 -7.47 11.46
CA GLY A 91 19.04 -6.21 11.02
C GLY A 91 19.65 -6.26 9.61
N SER A 92 19.82 -7.46 9.05
CA SER A 92 20.47 -7.67 7.74
C SER A 92 19.53 -8.25 6.67
N ARG A 93 18.35 -8.75 7.07
CA ARG A 93 17.32 -9.29 6.16
C ARG A 93 16.99 -8.33 5.02
N TYR A 94 16.67 -7.08 5.36
CA TYR A 94 16.30 -6.11 4.34
C TYR A 94 17.47 -5.73 3.43
N LYS A 95 18.72 -5.75 3.92
CA LYS A 95 19.90 -5.49 3.08
C LYS A 95 20.09 -6.58 2.02
N LEU A 96 19.96 -7.85 2.42
CA LEU A 96 19.98 -8.99 1.49
C LEU A 96 18.82 -8.91 0.49
N PHE A 97 17.62 -8.57 0.97
CA PHE A 97 16.46 -8.42 0.09
C PHE A 97 16.67 -7.28 -0.92
N ASN A 98 17.13 -6.13 -0.46
CA ASN A 98 17.30 -4.92 -1.24
C ASN A 98 18.41 -5.07 -2.31
N VAL A 99 19.48 -5.84 -2.04
CA VAL A 99 20.50 -6.09 -3.09
C VAL A 99 19.95 -6.90 -4.27
N ILE A 100 18.93 -7.74 -4.04
CA ILE A 100 18.31 -8.58 -5.06
C ILE A 100 17.18 -7.83 -5.77
N PHE A 101 16.26 -7.24 -5.02
CA PHE A 101 14.99 -6.69 -5.54
C PHE A 101 14.93 -5.16 -5.59
N GLY A 102 15.87 -4.49 -4.94
CA GLY A 102 15.95 -3.03 -4.90
C GLY A 102 16.45 -2.40 -6.19
N GLY A 103 16.55 -1.07 -6.14
CA GLY A 103 17.02 -0.24 -7.25
C GLY A 103 15.94 0.01 -8.31
N LYS A 104 16.37 0.15 -9.58
CA LYS A 104 15.47 0.46 -10.69
C LYS A 104 14.52 -0.72 -10.97
N HIS A 105 13.30 -0.37 -11.38
CA HIS A 105 12.31 -1.35 -11.80
C HIS A 105 12.79 -2.17 -13.00
N GLU A 106 12.81 -3.49 -12.83
CA GLU A 106 13.12 -4.47 -13.87
C GLU A 106 12.06 -5.58 -13.85
N PRO A 107 11.42 -5.92 -14.99
CA PRO A 107 10.35 -6.93 -15.03
C PRO A 107 10.75 -8.30 -14.45
N VAL A 108 12.01 -8.70 -14.61
CA VAL A 108 12.52 -9.98 -14.07
C VAL A 108 12.55 -9.95 -12.54
N LYS A 109 12.99 -8.85 -11.93
CA LYS A 109 12.95 -8.66 -10.47
C LYS A 109 11.52 -8.71 -9.95
N THR A 110 10.61 -7.95 -10.56
CA THR A 110 9.20 -7.90 -10.16
C THR A 110 8.54 -9.27 -10.29
N SER A 111 8.84 -10.02 -11.37
CA SER A 111 8.31 -11.38 -11.58
C SER A 111 8.79 -12.37 -10.50
N LEU A 112 10.10 -12.42 -10.24
CA LEU A 112 10.66 -13.29 -9.20
C LEU A 112 10.15 -12.90 -7.81
N LEU A 113 10.10 -11.60 -7.52
CA LEU A 113 9.57 -11.06 -6.27
C LEU A 113 8.11 -11.46 -6.06
N THR A 114 7.28 -11.34 -7.09
CA THR A 114 5.85 -11.72 -7.02
C THR A 114 5.69 -13.18 -6.66
N LYS A 115 6.47 -14.06 -7.28
CA LYS A 115 6.44 -15.50 -6.97
C LYS A 115 6.98 -15.79 -5.56
N LEU A 116 8.02 -15.07 -5.12
CA LEU A 116 8.59 -15.21 -3.78
C LEU A 116 7.59 -14.78 -2.69
N VAL A 117 6.92 -13.64 -2.89
CA VAL A 117 5.87 -13.17 -1.97
C VAL A 117 4.68 -14.12 -1.97
N SER A 118 4.29 -14.67 -3.12
CA SER A 118 3.20 -15.64 -3.22
C SER A 118 3.55 -16.95 -2.51
N LEU A 119 4.78 -17.45 -2.64
CA LEU A 119 5.27 -18.57 -1.85
C LEU A 119 5.26 -18.24 -0.35
N ALA A 120 5.83 -17.08 0.03
CA ALA A 120 5.91 -16.64 1.43
C ALA A 120 4.54 -16.49 2.08
N LEU A 121 3.54 -16.01 1.34
CA LEU A 121 2.15 -15.92 1.81
C LEU A 121 1.57 -17.33 2.03
N SER A 122 1.78 -18.25 1.08
CA SER A 122 1.32 -19.64 1.18
C SER A 122 1.92 -20.39 2.38
N VAL A 123 3.21 -20.19 2.66
CA VAL A 123 3.91 -20.85 3.78
C VAL A 123 3.99 -19.99 5.05
N ARG A 124 3.35 -18.81 5.05
CA ARG A 124 3.32 -17.83 6.16
C ARG A 124 4.72 -17.39 6.64
N CYS A 125 5.67 -17.21 5.72
CA CYS A 125 7.00 -16.70 6.01
C CYS A 125 6.99 -15.18 6.23
N GLY A 126 6.83 -14.76 7.49
CA GLY A 126 6.79 -13.34 7.87
C GLY A 126 8.06 -12.56 7.49
N ALA A 127 9.24 -13.18 7.59
CA ALA A 127 10.52 -12.52 7.28
C ALA A 127 10.60 -11.98 5.84
N VAL A 128 10.11 -12.77 4.87
CA VAL A 128 10.06 -12.35 3.46
C VAL A 128 8.98 -11.28 3.25
N LEU A 129 7.80 -11.45 3.85
CA LEU A 129 6.70 -10.48 3.73
C LEU A 129 7.08 -9.12 4.32
N ASP A 130 7.74 -9.09 5.47
CA ASP A 130 8.22 -7.85 6.09
C ASP A 130 9.26 -7.14 5.22
N CYS A 131 10.19 -7.89 4.60
CA CYS A 131 11.13 -7.30 3.65
C CYS A 131 10.44 -6.75 2.40
N ALA A 132 9.47 -7.48 1.85
CA ALA A 132 8.66 -7.01 0.73
C ALA A 132 7.87 -5.75 1.12
N ALA A 133 7.40 -5.66 2.37
CA ALA A 133 6.69 -4.49 2.86
C ALA A 133 7.59 -3.25 2.89
N LEU A 134 8.82 -3.38 3.41
CA LEU A 134 9.80 -2.29 3.40
C LEU A 134 10.16 -1.87 1.97
N TRP A 135 10.30 -2.84 1.05
CA TRP A 135 10.51 -2.56 -0.37
C TRP A 135 9.33 -1.80 -0.98
N MET A 136 8.08 -2.19 -0.70
CA MET A 136 6.90 -1.46 -1.17
C MET A 136 6.87 -0.01 -0.66
N GLN A 137 7.31 0.22 0.59
CA GLN A 137 7.36 1.55 1.17
C GLN A 137 8.43 2.43 0.52
N GLU A 138 9.60 1.87 0.20
CA GLU A 138 10.67 2.58 -0.52
C GLU A 138 10.31 2.88 -1.98
N GLN A 139 9.63 1.96 -2.66
CA GLN A 139 9.19 2.17 -4.05
C GLN A 139 7.95 3.08 -4.16
N GLY A 140 7.11 3.10 -3.13
CA GLY A 140 5.85 3.82 -3.10
C GLY A 140 4.68 3.08 -3.78
N CYS A 141 3.47 3.28 -3.26
CA CYS A 141 2.27 2.56 -3.66
C CYS A 141 1.77 2.83 -5.09
N HIS A 142 2.32 3.84 -5.77
CA HIS A 142 2.01 4.18 -7.17
C HIS A 142 3.03 3.61 -8.16
N SER A 143 4.11 2.96 -7.69
CA SER A 143 5.11 2.40 -8.58
C SER A 143 4.56 1.19 -9.33
N ASP A 144 4.96 1.05 -10.60
CA ASP A 144 4.53 -0.05 -11.49
C ASP A 144 4.84 -1.43 -10.88
N GLY A 145 6.00 -1.58 -10.22
CA GLY A 145 6.39 -2.82 -9.55
C GLY A 145 5.48 -3.19 -8.39
N VAL A 146 5.15 -2.22 -7.53
CA VAL A 146 4.25 -2.43 -6.37
C VAL A 146 2.82 -2.71 -6.84
N CYS A 147 2.34 -1.97 -7.84
CA CYS A 147 1.02 -2.20 -8.42
C CYS A 147 0.90 -3.59 -9.06
N LYS A 148 1.92 -4.03 -9.82
CA LYS A 148 1.96 -5.37 -10.43
C LYS A 148 1.96 -6.49 -9.39
N LEU A 149 2.76 -6.33 -8.33
CA LEU A 149 2.79 -7.27 -7.21
C LEU A 149 1.39 -7.40 -6.58
N ALA A 150 0.79 -6.28 -6.19
CA ALA A 150 -0.52 -6.28 -5.55
C ALA A 150 -1.62 -6.84 -6.47
N HIS A 151 -1.63 -6.47 -7.76
CA HIS A 151 -2.58 -7.00 -8.74
C HIS A 151 -2.46 -8.53 -8.87
N SER A 152 -1.24 -9.06 -8.98
CA SER A 152 -1.00 -10.50 -9.12
C SER A 152 -1.51 -11.27 -7.89
N LEU A 153 -1.30 -10.73 -6.68
CA LEU A 153 -1.83 -11.34 -5.46
C LEU A 153 -3.37 -11.32 -5.42
N VAL A 154 -4.01 -10.28 -5.93
CA VAL A 154 -5.48 -10.23 -6.04
C VAL A 154 -5.97 -11.30 -7.02
N GLU A 155 -5.32 -11.46 -8.17
CA GLU A 155 -5.64 -12.52 -9.13
C GLU A 155 -5.53 -13.92 -8.50
N GLU A 156 -4.42 -14.20 -7.82
CA GLU A 156 -4.14 -15.51 -7.24
C GLU A 156 -5.04 -15.85 -6.04
N TYR A 157 -5.26 -14.90 -5.13
CA TYR A 157 -5.86 -15.19 -3.83
C TYR A 157 -7.32 -14.74 -3.68
N CYS A 158 -7.78 -13.81 -4.51
CA CYS A 158 -9.14 -13.26 -4.44
C CYS A 158 -10.02 -13.67 -5.63
N MET A 159 -9.44 -14.08 -6.76
CA MET A 159 -10.20 -14.36 -7.99
C MET A 159 -10.08 -15.81 -8.49
N LEU A 160 -8.97 -16.50 -8.20
CA LEU A 160 -8.75 -17.87 -8.68
C LEU A 160 -9.70 -18.91 -8.05
N TYR A 161 -10.13 -18.68 -6.81
CA TYR A 161 -10.99 -19.58 -6.05
C TYR A 161 -12.34 -18.92 -5.71
N PRO A 162 -13.42 -19.69 -5.51
CA PRO A 162 -14.74 -19.14 -5.16
C PRO A 162 -14.77 -18.35 -3.85
N SER A 163 -13.83 -18.64 -2.95
CA SER A 163 -13.63 -17.95 -1.68
C SER A 163 -12.19 -17.48 -1.58
N VAL A 164 -11.98 -16.38 -0.87
CA VAL A 164 -10.64 -15.91 -0.52
C VAL A 164 -9.86 -17.01 0.19
N SER A 165 -8.62 -17.24 -0.23
CA SER A 165 -7.75 -18.23 0.40
C SER A 165 -7.52 -17.94 1.88
N GLU A 166 -7.50 -18.99 2.72
CA GLU A 166 -7.20 -18.85 4.16
C GLU A 166 -5.84 -18.20 4.41
N ALA A 167 -4.85 -18.50 3.56
CA ALA A 167 -3.51 -17.92 3.65
C ALA A 167 -3.56 -16.39 3.48
N PHE A 168 -4.39 -15.92 2.55
CA PHE A 168 -4.60 -14.49 2.32
C PHE A 168 -5.38 -13.86 3.45
N HIS A 169 -6.47 -14.50 3.91
CA HIS A 169 -7.26 -13.97 5.03
C HIS A 169 -6.43 -13.83 6.32
N GLY A 170 -5.46 -14.74 6.55
CA GLY A 170 -4.52 -14.68 7.69
C GLY A 170 -3.38 -13.67 7.56
N LEU A 171 -3.23 -12.98 6.43
CA LEU A 171 -2.10 -12.10 6.12
C LEU A 171 -1.80 -11.02 7.19
N PRO A 172 -2.80 -10.30 7.76
CA PRO A 172 -2.53 -9.30 8.79
C PRO A 172 -1.84 -9.86 10.03
N LYS A 173 -2.08 -11.13 10.36
CA LYS A 173 -1.46 -11.79 11.54
C LYS A 173 -0.01 -12.19 11.27
N VAL A 174 0.37 -12.38 10.01
CA VAL A 174 1.72 -12.79 9.61
C VAL A 174 2.61 -11.58 9.37
N SER A 175 2.12 -10.59 8.62
CA SER A 175 2.84 -9.33 8.37
C SER A 175 1.85 -8.16 8.27
N PRO A 176 1.61 -7.44 9.39
CA PRO A 176 0.75 -6.25 9.42
C PRO A 176 1.23 -5.14 8.48
N LEU A 177 2.56 -4.91 8.43
CA LEU A 177 3.14 -3.88 7.57
C LEU A 177 2.95 -4.20 6.08
N PHE A 178 3.19 -5.45 5.68
CA PHE A 178 2.94 -5.88 4.31
C PHE A 178 1.46 -5.68 3.95
N THR A 179 0.57 -6.05 4.87
CA THR A 179 -0.88 -5.86 4.70
C THR A 179 -1.24 -4.40 4.50
N CYS A 180 -0.73 -3.48 5.33
CA CYS A 180 -0.96 -2.05 5.20
C CYS A 180 -0.48 -1.49 3.84
N ASN A 181 0.71 -1.89 3.40
CA ASN A 181 1.26 -1.48 2.10
C ASN A 181 0.51 -2.12 0.92
N PHE A 182 0.07 -3.37 1.06
CA PHE A 182 -0.78 -4.06 0.09
C PHE A 182 -2.12 -3.35 -0.08
N ILE A 183 -2.81 -3.01 1.01
CA ILE A 183 -4.07 -2.24 0.93
C ILE A 183 -3.82 -0.91 0.22
N SER A 184 -2.73 -0.21 0.57
CA SER A 184 -2.36 1.06 -0.08
C SER A 184 -2.13 0.92 -1.59
N ALA A 185 -1.54 -0.18 -2.05
CA ALA A 185 -1.40 -0.46 -3.48
C ALA A 185 -2.74 -0.88 -4.13
N ALA A 186 -3.53 -1.70 -3.44
CA ALA A 186 -4.83 -2.16 -3.93
C ALA A 186 -5.80 -0.99 -4.18
N VAL A 187 -5.88 -0.02 -3.27
CA VAL A 187 -6.74 1.17 -3.43
C VAL A 187 -6.28 2.10 -4.55
N THR A 188 -5.00 2.06 -4.91
CA THR A 188 -4.44 2.76 -6.08
C THR A 188 -4.84 2.10 -7.38
N ILE A 189 -4.90 0.77 -7.43
CA ILE A 189 -5.27 -0.02 -8.62
C ILE A 189 -6.78 0.00 -8.86
N PHE A 190 -7.57 -0.20 -7.80
CA PHE A 190 -9.02 -0.38 -7.88
C PHE A 190 -9.76 0.85 -7.35
N TYR A 191 -9.63 1.99 -8.02
CA TYR A 191 -10.00 3.30 -7.48
C TYR A 191 -11.45 3.76 -7.80
N PHE A 192 -12.33 2.86 -8.28
CA PHE A 192 -13.76 3.11 -8.54
C PHE A 192 -14.07 4.33 -9.43
N ASN A 193 -13.22 4.62 -10.43
CA ASN A 193 -13.46 5.74 -11.36
C ASN A 193 -14.33 5.34 -12.55
N ASP A 194 -14.33 4.07 -12.90
CA ASP A 194 -15.12 3.46 -13.96
C ASP A 194 -15.39 1.99 -13.64
N ASN A 195 -16.03 1.29 -14.59
CA ASN A 195 -16.39 -0.12 -14.45
C ASN A 195 -15.18 -1.08 -14.56
N HIS A 196 -13.98 -0.59 -14.89
CA HIS A 196 -12.79 -1.41 -15.09
C HIS A 196 -11.91 -1.49 -13.83
N ASN A 197 -11.96 -0.48 -12.97
CA ASN A 197 -11.18 -0.41 -11.74
C ASN A 197 -12.03 -0.68 -10.48
N ILE A 198 -13.01 -1.58 -10.57
CA ILE A 198 -13.81 -2.05 -9.42
C ILE A 198 -13.03 -3.18 -8.71
N PRO A 199 -12.83 -3.13 -7.38
CA PRO A 199 -12.17 -4.21 -6.65
C PRO A 199 -13.02 -5.49 -6.69
N PRO A 200 -12.40 -6.67 -6.88
CA PRO A 200 -13.10 -7.95 -6.76
C PRO A 200 -13.77 -8.09 -5.38
N LEU A 201 -14.95 -8.73 -5.33
CA LEU A 201 -15.72 -8.85 -4.09
C LEU A 201 -14.91 -9.51 -2.97
N GLY A 202 -14.14 -10.56 -3.27
CA GLY A 202 -13.27 -11.22 -2.30
C GLY A 202 -12.19 -10.29 -1.71
N LEU A 203 -11.63 -9.38 -2.52
CA LEU A 203 -10.68 -8.39 -2.04
C LEU A 203 -11.35 -7.38 -1.09
N LEU A 204 -12.52 -6.87 -1.48
CA LEU A 204 -13.26 -5.91 -0.67
C LEU A 204 -13.69 -6.53 0.67
N ASP A 205 -14.14 -7.78 0.66
CA ASP A 205 -14.52 -8.55 1.83
C ASP A 205 -13.33 -8.75 2.78
N ALA A 206 -12.21 -9.26 2.26
CA ALA A 206 -10.99 -9.47 3.05
C ALA A 206 -10.48 -8.18 3.70
N ILE A 207 -10.36 -7.09 2.93
CA ILE A 207 -9.91 -5.79 3.45
C ILE A 207 -10.89 -5.25 4.51
N THR A 208 -12.19 -5.36 4.28
CA THR A 208 -13.20 -4.91 5.24
C THR A 208 -13.09 -5.69 6.54
N ASP A 209 -12.88 -7.00 6.47
CA ASP A 209 -12.72 -7.85 7.64
C ASP A 209 -11.43 -7.57 8.41
N TRP A 210 -10.30 -7.40 7.72
CA TRP A 210 -9.02 -7.04 8.34
C TRP A 210 -9.12 -5.73 9.14
N ILE A 211 -9.66 -4.68 8.51
CA ILE A 211 -9.76 -3.35 9.11
C ILE A 211 -10.81 -3.31 10.22
N SER A 212 -11.87 -4.13 10.10
CA SER A 212 -12.85 -4.28 11.18
C SER A 212 -12.30 -5.04 12.40
N SER A 213 -11.31 -5.91 12.18
CA SER A 213 -10.67 -6.70 13.23
C SER A 213 -9.55 -5.94 13.94
N ASP A 214 -8.85 -5.06 13.22
CA ASP A 214 -7.77 -4.25 13.75
C ASP A 214 -7.85 -2.81 13.22
N SER A 215 -8.28 -1.89 14.10
CA SER A 215 -8.38 -0.45 13.81
C SER A 215 -7.04 0.27 13.68
N CYS A 216 -5.93 -0.43 13.93
CA CYS A 216 -4.58 0.11 13.89
C CYS A 216 -3.85 -0.24 12.58
N LEU A 217 -4.34 -1.26 11.86
CA LEU A 217 -3.68 -1.87 10.71
C LEU A 217 -3.33 -0.87 9.61
N CYS A 218 -4.21 0.11 9.35
CA CYS A 218 -3.98 1.13 8.32
C CYS A 218 -2.82 2.08 8.62
N PHE A 219 -2.25 2.04 9.83
CA PHE A 219 -1.22 2.98 10.26
C PHE A 219 0.15 2.33 10.44
N GLU A 220 0.31 1.04 10.15
CA GLU A 220 1.57 0.32 10.31
C GLU A 220 2.73 1.00 9.57
N SER A 221 2.54 1.42 8.33
CA SER A 221 3.56 2.14 7.56
C SER A 221 3.83 3.55 8.11
N VAL A 222 2.81 4.19 8.71
CA VAL A 222 2.93 5.52 9.35
C VAL A 222 3.80 5.44 10.61
N ARG A 223 3.72 4.33 11.36
CA ARG A 223 4.55 4.09 12.56
C ARG A 223 6.04 4.05 12.23
N LEU A 224 6.40 3.68 11.00
CA LEU A 224 7.78 3.61 10.54
C LEU A 224 8.34 4.93 10.01
N VAL A 225 7.57 6.02 9.98
CA VAL A 225 8.01 7.33 9.45
C VAL A 225 9.23 7.90 10.19
N ARG A 226 9.45 7.51 11.44
CA ARG A 226 10.66 7.92 12.19
C ARG A 226 11.94 7.26 11.66
N ILE A 227 11.80 6.19 10.89
CA ILE A 227 12.89 5.38 10.34
C ILE A 227 12.97 5.55 8.82
N GLN A 228 11.82 5.67 8.14
CA GLN A 228 11.72 5.87 6.70
C GLN A 228 11.10 7.24 6.39
N SER A 229 11.70 8.00 5.47
CA SER A 229 11.26 9.37 5.14
C SER A 229 9.93 9.45 4.40
N SER A 230 9.43 8.34 3.88
CA SER A 230 8.16 8.22 3.17
C SER A 230 7.28 7.14 3.79
N PHE A 231 5.96 7.33 3.68
CA PHE A 231 4.97 6.31 4.01
C PHE A 231 3.83 6.35 2.99
N SER A 232 3.10 5.23 2.91
CA SER A 232 1.79 5.16 2.26
C SER A 232 0.75 4.87 3.33
N CYS A 233 -0.46 5.40 3.18
CA CYS A 233 -1.56 5.18 4.10
C CYS A 233 -2.81 4.82 3.29
N PRO A 234 -3.47 3.67 3.56
CA PRO A 234 -4.61 3.22 2.78
C PRO A 234 -5.88 4.05 3.02
N VAL A 235 -5.94 4.80 4.12
CA VAL A 235 -7.19 5.42 4.60
C VAL A 235 -7.85 6.33 3.56
N PHE A 236 -7.09 7.15 2.84
CA PHE A 236 -7.67 8.00 1.79
C PHE A 236 -8.27 7.18 0.63
N GLY A 237 -7.55 6.16 0.16
CA GLY A 237 -8.04 5.30 -0.92
C GLY A 237 -9.27 4.50 -0.50
N LEU A 238 -9.31 4.01 0.74
CA LEU A 238 -10.49 3.34 1.30
C LEU A 238 -11.67 4.30 1.48
N PHE A 239 -11.42 5.54 1.89
CA PHE A 239 -12.44 6.58 1.93
C PHE A 239 -13.02 6.82 0.53
N ARG A 240 -12.15 6.93 -0.48
CA ARG A 240 -12.57 7.03 -1.88
C ARG A 240 -13.43 5.84 -2.31
N TRP A 241 -13.06 4.60 -1.94
CA TRP A 241 -13.89 3.41 -2.20
C TRP A 241 -15.27 3.56 -1.58
N CYS A 242 -15.35 3.98 -0.32
CA CYS A 242 -16.61 4.16 0.41
C CYS A 242 -17.52 5.19 -0.22
N ILE A 243 -17.00 6.17 -0.97
CA ILE A 243 -17.82 7.18 -1.65
C ILE A 243 -18.13 6.76 -3.08
N LEU A 244 -17.10 6.50 -3.89
CA LEU A 244 -17.28 6.23 -5.31
C LEU A 244 -17.87 4.85 -5.60
N GLY A 245 -17.58 3.84 -4.76
CA GLY A 245 -18.17 2.52 -4.92
C GLY A 245 -19.69 2.49 -4.72
N HIS A 246 -20.22 3.37 -3.87
CA HIS A 246 -21.67 3.55 -3.73
C HIS A 246 -22.30 4.16 -4.98
N LEU A 247 -21.61 5.09 -5.64
CA LEU A 247 -22.08 5.65 -6.91
C LEU A 247 -22.14 4.58 -7.98
N VAL A 248 -21.07 3.78 -8.13
CA VAL A 248 -20.99 2.70 -9.12
C VAL A 248 -22.08 1.64 -8.87
N THR A 249 -22.27 1.21 -7.62
CA THR A 249 -23.28 0.19 -7.26
C THR A 249 -24.72 0.69 -7.37
N ALA A 250 -24.99 1.95 -6.99
CA ALA A 250 -26.34 2.53 -7.05
C ALA A 250 -26.80 2.81 -8.48
N CYS A 251 -25.88 3.13 -9.40
CA CYS A 251 -26.24 3.55 -10.75
C CYS A 251 -26.43 2.39 -11.72
N ASN A 252 -25.92 1.19 -11.41
CA ASN A 252 -26.12 -0.05 -12.18
C ASN A 252 -25.99 0.15 -13.71
N HIS A 253 -25.05 1.01 -14.13
CA HIS A 253 -25.04 1.54 -15.51
C HIS A 253 -24.69 0.48 -16.55
N ASP A 254 -23.99 -0.58 -16.14
CA ASP A 254 -23.81 -1.82 -16.90
C ASP A 254 -24.46 -2.96 -16.13
N LYS A 255 -25.41 -3.67 -16.76
CA LYS A 255 -26.12 -4.85 -16.22
C LYS A 255 -25.21 -6.08 -15.98
N LYS A 256 -23.91 -5.88 -15.76
CA LYS A 256 -22.90 -6.93 -15.54
C LYS A 256 -22.82 -7.37 -14.09
N ILE A 257 -23.16 -6.50 -13.14
CA ILE A 257 -23.18 -6.85 -11.71
C ILE A 257 -24.61 -7.29 -11.38
N ASP A 258 -24.77 -8.52 -10.93
CA ASP A 258 -26.06 -9.01 -10.47
C ASP A 258 -26.50 -8.28 -9.17
N MET A 259 -27.80 -8.28 -8.89
CA MET A 259 -28.36 -7.56 -7.75
C MET A 259 -27.80 -8.04 -6.39
N GLU A 260 -27.47 -9.32 -6.26
CA GLU A 260 -26.93 -9.88 -5.02
C GLU A 260 -25.51 -9.36 -4.77
N THR A 261 -24.66 -9.38 -5.79
CA THR A 261 -23.29 -8.83 -5.74
C THR A 261 -23.30 -7.33 -5.46
N SER A 262 -24.22 -6.57 -6.06
CA SER A 262 -24.37 -5.13 -5.79
C SER A 262 -24.78 -4.87 -4.33
N THR A 263 -25.74 -5.65 -3.82
CA THR A 263 -26.19 -5.55 -2.42
C THR A 263 -25.07 -5.88 -1.43
N LYS A 264 -24.30 -6.94 -1.67
CA LYS A 264 -23.14 -7.31 -0.85
C LYS A 264 -22.05 -6.23 -0.89
N THR A 265 -21.75 -5.71 -2.08
CA THR A 265 -20.77 -4.62 -2.25
C THR A 265 -21.19 -3.38 -1.46
N PHE A 266 -22.46 -2.97 -1.55
CA PHE A 266 -22.99 -1.85 -0.77
C PHE A 266 -22.87 -2.06 0.75
N ALA A 267 -23.19 -3.27 1.24
CA ALA A 267 -23.08 -3.61 2.65
C ALA A 267 -21.62 -3.54 3.14
N LEU A 268 -20.68 -4.08 2.36
CA LEU A 268 -19.25 -4.04 2.67
C LEU A 268 -18.73 -2.60 2.68
N LEU A 269 -19.06 -1.77 1.69
CA LEU A 269 -18.65 -0.36 1.66
C LEU A 269 -19.26 0.46 2.81
N SER A 270 -20.44 0.07 3.30
CA SER A 270 -21.04 0.68 4.49
C SER A 270 -20.32 0.27 5.77
N LYS A 271 -19.99 -1.02 5.92
CA LYS A 271 -19.16 -1.51 7.03
C LYS A 271 -17.78 -0.86 7.01
N LEU A 272 -17.14 -0.77 5.84
CA LEU A 272 -15.82 -0.17 5.65
C LEU A 272 -15.82 1.32 6.03
N HIS A 273 -16.87 2.07 5.67
CA HIS A 273 -17.01 3.48 6.09
C HIS A 273 -17.00 3.63 7.61
N LEU A 274 -17.76 2.80 8.33
CA LEU A 274 -17.73 2.78 9.79
C LEU A 274 -16.32 2.44 10.32
N CYS A 275 -15.67 1.45 9.71
CA CYS A 275 -14.31 1.06 10.09
C CYS A 275 -13.32 2.22 9.90
N ILE A 276 -13.42 3.01 8.82
CA ILE A 276 -12.57 4.18 8.60
C ILE A 276 -12.73 5.21 9.73
N LEU A 277 -13.97 5.51 10.13
CA LEU A 277 -14.23 6.44 11.23
C LEU A 277 -13.60 5.93 12.54
N GLN A 278 -13.71 4.62 12.83
CA GLN A 278 -13.11 3.99 14.00
C GLN A 278 -11.57 3.98 13.92
N ASN A 279 -11.00 3.72 12.74
CA ASN A 279 -9.55 3.79 12.51
C ASN A 279 -9.03 5.20 12.80
N LEU A 280 -9.70 6.25 12.32
CA LEU A 280 -9.28 7.62 12.62
C LEU A 280 -9.37 7.97 14.10
N GLN A 281 -10.35 7.42 14.82
CA GLN A 281 -10.40 7.56 16.28
C GLN A 281 -9.21 6.87 16.95
N ALA A 282 -8.89 5.64 16.54
CA ALA A 282 -7.73 4.90 17.03
C ALA A 282 -6.41 5.64 16.72
N TYR A 283 -6.30 6.25 15.54
CA TYR A 283 -5.15 7.05 15.14
C TYR A 283 -4.82 8.17 16.14
N LYS A 284 -5.84 8.85 16.67
CA LYS A 284 -5.64 9.90 17.69
C LYS A 284 -4.99 9.34 18.95
N SER A 285 -5.33 8.10 19.34
CA SER A 285 -4.75 7.42 20.49
C SER A 285 -3.32 6.93 20.27
N MET A 286 -2.84 6.87 19.01
CA MET A 286 -1.48 6.42 18.70
C MET A 286 -0.42 7.52 18.73
N GLU A 287 -0.83 8.79 18.77
CA GLU A 287 0.08 9.95 18.82
C GLU A 287 1.12 10.00 17.67
N LEU A 288 0.76 9.51 16.49
CA LEU A 288 1.67 9.47 15.32
C LEU A 288 1.90 10.86 14.70
N ASN A 289 0.97 11.79 14.91
CA ASN A 289 1.05 13.22 14.53
C ASN A 289 1.32 13.51 13.04
N GLN A 290 1.18 12.53 12.16
CA GLN A 290 1.25 12.68 10.71
C GLN A 290 -0.05 13.23 10.14
N ILE A 291 0.06 13.95 9.03
CA ILE A 291 -1.09 14.38 8.25
C ILE A 291 -1.44 13.22 7.31
N LEU A 292 -2.67 12.70 7.42
CA LEU A 292 -3.17 11.60 6.58
C LEU A 292 -4.06 12.10 5.45
N PHE A 293 -4.63 13.28 5.61
CA PHE A 293 -5.48 13.93 4.62
C PHE A 293 -5.05 15.38 4.39
N HIS A 294 -5.26 15.83 3.17
CA HIS A 294 -5.28 17.23 2.80
C HIS A 294 -6.71 17.64 2.43
N LEU A 295 -7.03 18.92 2.57
CA LEU A 295 -8.36 19.42 2.21
C LEU A 295 -8.67 19.20 0.72
N GLN A 296 -7.63 19.21 -0.12
CA GLN A 296 -7.71 18.89 -1.54
C GLN A 296 -8.26 17.48 -1.81
N ASP A 297 -8.00 16.53 -0.91
CA ASP A 297 -8.51 15.16 -1.02
C ASP A 297 -10.04 15.15 -0.99
N PHE A 298 -10.64 15.90 -0.06
CA PHE A 298 -12.09 16.04 0.06
C PHE A 298 -12.70 16.82 -1.11
N ILE A 299 -12.03 17.87 -1.58
CA ILE A 299 -12.44 18.65 -2.77
C ILE A 299 -12.43 17.75 -4.02
N SER A 300 -11.40 16.92 -4.18
CA SER A 300 -11.28 16.00 -5.31
C SER A 300 -12.43 14.98 -5.33
N ILE A 301 -12.77 14.41 -4.17
CA ILE A 301 -13.88 13.46 -4.03
C ILE A 301 -15.21 14.17 -4.27
N ALA A 302 -15.44 15.34 -3.67
CA ALA A 302 -16.67 16.10 -3.88
C ALA A 302 -16.89 16.45 -5.36
N THR A 303 -15.83 16.80 -6.08
CA THR A 303 -15.86 17.07 -7.52
C THR A 303 -16.25 15.81 -8.29
N ALA A 304 -15.65 14.67 -7.97
CA ALA A 304 -15.99 13.38 -8.59
C ALA A 304 -17.45 13.00 -8.33
N VAL A 305 -17.95 13.14 -7.08
CA VAL A 305 -19.37 12.89 -6.76
C VAL A 305 -20.28 13.78 -7.60
N ARG A 306 -19.99 15.09 -7.67
CA ARG A 306 -20.81 16.02 -8.46
C ARG A 306 -20.85 15.65 -9.95
N GLN A 307 -19.70 15.30 -10.53
CA GLN A 307 -19.61 14.89 -11.93
C GLN A 307 -20.41 13.59 -12.18
N CYS A 308 -20.27 12.60 -11.31
CA CYS A 308 -21.04 11.36 -11.39
C CYS A 308 -22.54 11.62 -11.24
N CYS A 309 -22.98 12.46 -10.31
CA CYS A 309 -24.40 12.81 -10.12
C CYS A 309 -25.01 13.61 -11.27
N GLN A 310 -24.21 14.36 -12.03
CA GLN A 310 -24.69 15.00 -13.26
C GLN A 310 -24.87 13.99 -14.40
N ASN A 311 -24.01 12.97 -14.45
CA ASN A 311 -24.01 11.98 -15.52
C ASN A 311 -24.95 10.80 -15.25
N TRP A 312 -25.20 10.48 -13.97
CA TRP A 312 -25.93 9.29 -13.54
C TRP A 312 -27.23 9.67 -12.81
N LYS A 313 -28.29 8.88 -13.03
CA LYS A 313 -29.58 9.06 -12.35
C LYS A 313 -29.50 8.54 -10.91
N ILE A 314 -28.88 9.32 -10.03
CA ILE A 314 -28.76 9.01 -8.60
C ILE A 314 -29.99 9.57 -7.87
N SER A 315 -30.56 8.78 -6.96
CA SER A 315 -31.64 9.26 -6.09
C SER A 315 -31.13 10.33 -5.13
N GLU A 316 -31.98 11.30 -4.79
CA GLU A 316 -31.61 12.35 -3.84
C GLU A 316 -31.12 11.77 -2.52
N ASP A 317 -31.78 10.73 -1.99
CA ASP A 317 -31.38 10.06 -0.75
C ASP A 317 -29.95 9.51 -0.80
N ASN A 318 -29.57 8.86 -1.90
CA ASN A 318 -28.22 8.34 -2.08
C ASN A 318 -27.21 9.48 -2.16
N PHE A 319 -27.56 10.58 -2.85
CA PHE A 319 -26.68 11.73 -2.94
C PHE A 319 -26.47 12.41 -1.59
N TYR A 320 -27.53 12.63 -0.82
CA TYR A 320 -27.45 13.19 0.54
C TYR A 320 -26.64 12.30 1.48
N MET A 321 -26.80 10.97 1.38
CA MET A 321 -26.02 10.01 2.15
C MET A 321 -24.52 10.14 1.87
N LEU A 322 -24.11 10.29 0.60
CA LEU A 322 -22.69 10.46 0.24
C LEU A 322 -22.11 11.75 0.79
N ILE A 323 -22.86 12.85 0.73
CA ILE A 323 -22.44 14.14 1.29
C ILE A 323 -22.27 14.04 2.81
N GLU A 324 -23.19 13.37 3.51
CA GLU A 324 -23.07 13.10 4.94
C GLU A 324 -21.82 12.27 5.25
N ARG A 325 -21.52 11.22 4.48
CA ARG A 325 -20.29 10.42 4.66
C ARG A 325 -19.02 11.24 4.48
N ILE A 326 -18.95 12.10 3.47
CA ILE A 326 -17.84 13.04 3.28
C ILE A 326 -17.70 13.94 4.51
N GLY A 327 -18.81 14.52 4.98
CA GLY A 327 -18.82 15.37 6.18
C GLY A 327 -18.37 14.63 7.44
N GLN A 328 -18.77 13.37 7.63
CA GLN A 328 -18.37 12.55 8.77
C GLN A 328 -16.85 12.30 8.79
N VAL A 329 -16.27 11.87 7.66
CA VAL A 329 -14.82 11.63 7.56
C VAL A 329 -14.06 12.93 7.74
N LEU A 330 -14.52 14.04 7.13
CA LEU A 330 -13.92 15.35 7.30
C LEU A 330 -13.92 15.80 8.77
N GLN A 331 -15.07 15.71 9.44
CA GLN A 331 -15.22 16.07 10.85
C GLN A 331 -14.28 15.26 11.74
N VAL A 332 -14.27 13.93 11.58
CA VAL A 332 -13.41 13.05 12.37
C VAL A 332 -11.96 13.33 12.08
N ALA A 333 -11.57 13.49 10.80
CA ALA A 333 -10.19 13.74 10.43
C ALA A 333 -9.61 15.03 11.05
N ILE A 334 -10.43 16.08 11.14
CA ILE A 334 -10.08 17.34 11.82
C ILE A 334 -9.90 17.12 13.32
N VAL A 335 -10.87 16.44 13.97
CA VAL A 335 -10.86 16.22 15.42
C VAL A 335 -9.69 15.32 15.85
N THR A 336 -9.32 14.35 15.01
CA THR A 336 -8.23 13.42 15.26
C THR A 336 -6.87 13.96 14.81
N GLU A 337 -6.83 15.21 14.31
CA GLU A 337 -5.64 15.91 13.81
C GLU A 337 -4.94 15.20 12.63
N SER A 338 -5.61 14.24 12.01
CA SER A 338 -5.18 13.62 10.75
C SER A 338 -5.36 14.54 9.54
N LEU A 339 -6.18 15.59 9.67
CA LEU A 339 -6.26 16.74 8.77
C LEU A 339 -6.03 18.02 9.58
N LYS A 340 -5.07 18.85 9.15
CA LYS A 340 -4.87 20.19 9.72
C LYS A 340 -5.54 21.23 8.84
N ILE A 341 -6.41 22.04 9.44
CA ILE A 341 -7.06 23.18 8.80
C ILE A 341 -6.26 24.43 9.16
N ASP A 342 -5.49 24.94 8.21
CA ASP A 342 -4.87 26.27 8.31
C ASP A 342 -5.95 27.36 8.31
N GLN A 343 -5.69 28.48 8.99
CA GLN A 343 -6.70 29.52 9.20
C GLN A 343 -7.15 30.18 7.88
N VAL A 344 -6.20 30.49 6.99
CA VAL A 344 -6.48 31.22 5.75
C VAL A 344 -6.84 30.22 4.65
N THR A 345 -5.92 29.33 4.33
CA THR A 345 -6.07 28.38 3.21
C THR A 345 -7.11 27.30 3.49
N GLY A 346 -7.28 26.91 4.75
CA GLY A 346 -8.28 25.92 5.16
C GLY A 346 -9.72 26.45 5.10
N THR A 347 -9.94 27.72 5.45
CA THR A 347 -11.28 28.34 5.34
C THR A 347 -11.70 28.48 3.87
N GLU A 348 -10.78 28.85 3.00
CA GLU A 348 -11.01 28.92 1.55
C GLU A 348 -11.34 27.54 0.96
N GLY A 349 -10.57 26.50 1.30
CA GLY A 349 -10.87 25.15 0.81
C GLY A 349 -12.19 24.58 1.36
N LEU A 350 -12.58 24.92 2.61
CA LEU A 350 -13.88 24.51 3.14
C LEU A 350 -15.02 25.23 2.42
N LYS A 351 -14.84 26.51 2.07
CA LYS A 351 -15.78 27.28 1.26
C LYS A 351 -15.91 26.69 -0.14
N GLU A 352 -14.80 26.32 -0.77
CA GLU A 352 -14.79 25.63 -2.06
C GLU A 352 -15.56 24.31 -1.99
N LEU A 353 -15.26 23.46 -1.00
CA LEU A 353 -15.96 22.20 -0.78
C LEU A 353 -17.49 22.40 -0.66
N CYS A 354 -17.92 23.39 0.12
CA CYS A 354 -19.33 23.74 0.30
C CYS A 354 -19.98 24.31 -0.97
N SER A 355 -19.21 24.87 -1.90
CA SER A 355 -19.71 25.37 -3.19
C SER A 355 -19.86 24.27 -4.24
N ILE A 356 -19.11 23.17 -4.08
CA ILE A 356 -19.18 22.02 -4.98
C ILE A 356 -20.43 21.20 -4.70
N LEU A 357 -20.72 20.94 -3.43
CA LEU A 357 -21.81 20.07 -2.99
C LEU A 357 -23.09 20.87 -2.66
N PRO A 358 -24.28 20.25 -2.75
CA PRO A 358 -25.51 20.86 -2.25
C PRO A 358 -25.43 21.23 -0.77
N PRO A 359 -26.32 22.12 -0.30
CA PRO A 359 -26.39 22.49 1.11
C PRO A 359 -26.55 21.28 2.03
N ASN A 360 -25.57 21.08 2.91
CA ASN A 360 -25.56 20.01 3.90
C ASN A 360 -25.36 20.57 5.31
N ARG A 361 -26.09 20.01 6.29
CA ARG A 361 -26.08 20.51 7.66
C ARG A 361 -24.70 20.31 8.33
N LEU A 362 -24.11 19.13 8.20
CA LEU A 362 -22.83 18.79 8.82
C LEU A 362 -21.70 19.65 8.24
N LEU A 363 -21.61 19.78 6.92
CA LEU A 363 -20.61 20.63 6.27
C LEU A 363 -20.72 22.11 6.70
N LYS A 364 -21.95 22.63 6.84
CA LYS A 364 -22.18 23.98 7.38
C LYS A 364 -21.69 24.14 8.82
N ILE A 365 -21.91 23.13 9.67
CA ILE A 365 -21.42 23.14 11.06
C ILE A 365 -19.88 23.20 11.07
N ILE A 366 -19.22 22.35 10.28
CA ILE A 366 -17.76 22.34 10.15
C ILE A 366 -17.25 23.70 9.67
N TYR A 367 -17.80 24.23 8.58
CA TYR A 367 -17.40 25.53 8.03
C TYR A 367 -17.55 26.67 9.05
N ASN A 368 -18.71 26.78 9.71
CA ASN A 368 -18.98 27.83 10.67
C ASN A 368 -18.04 27.77 11.88
N HIS A 369 -17.76 26.57 12.40
CA HIS A 369 -16.86 26.37 13.54
C HIS A 369 -15.44 26.87 13.23
N HIS A 370 -14.94 26.65 12.01
CA HIS A 370 -13.59 27.06 11.62
C HIS A 370 -13.52 28.52 11.16
N SER A 371 -14.57 29.06 10.53
CA SER A 371 -14.65 30.47 10.15
C SER A 371 -14.72 31.40 11.38
N GLN A 372 -15.43 31.00 12.44
CA GLN A 372 -15.56 31.81 13.66
C GLN A 372 -14.26 31.88 14.47
N ARG A 373 -13.44 30.81 14.48
CA ARG A 373 -12.13 30.81 15.15
C ARG A 373 -11.13 31.78 14.52
N GLY A 374 -11.19 31.98 13.20
CA GLY A 374 -10.35 32.96 12.49
C GLY A 374 -10.61 34.42 12.90
N ASN A 375 -11.85 34.76 13.24
CA ASN A 375 -12.24 36.12 13.63
C ASN A 375 -11.87 36.47 15.09
N GLN A 376 -11.56 35.48 15.95
CA GLN A 376 -11.20 35.74 17.35
C GLN A 376 -9.71 36.08 17.57
N HIS A 377 -8.84 35.87 16.58
CA HIS A 377 -7.42 36.27 16.63
C HIS A 377 -7.14 37.66 16.01
N PHE A 378 -8.17 38.32 15.47
CA PHE A 378 -8.09 39.67 14.88
C PHE A 378 -8.90 40.69 15.69
N GLN A 379 -8.84 40.64 17.02
CA GLN A 379 -9.13 41.85 17.81
C GLN A 379 -7.82 42.63 17.97
N PRO A 380 -7.71 43.86 17.40
CA PRO A 380 -6.65 44.75 17.83
C PRO A 380 -6.85 44.99 19.32
N MET A 381 -5.78 44.89 20.11
CA MET A 381 -5.80 45.48 21.45
C MET A 381 -6.00 46.98 21.25
N ASP A 382 -7.23 47.44 21.47
CA ASP A 382 -7.51 48.86 21.65
C ASP A 382 -6.72 49.32 22.88
N THR A 383 -5.59 49.98 22.62
CA THR A 383 -4.84 50.72 23.64
C THR A 383 -5.73 51.86 24.13
N SER A 384 -6.27 51.68 25.33
CA SER A 384 -6.87 52.75 26.14
C SER A 384 -5.79 53.46 26.95
#